data_AF-A0A7S2HE12-F1
#
_entry.id   AF-A0A7S2HE12-F1
#
_cell.length_a   1.000
_cell.length_b   1.000
_cell.length_c   1.000
_cell.angle_alpha   90.00
_cell.angle_beta   90.00
_cell.angle_gamma   90.00
#
_symmetry.space_group_name_H-M   'P 1'
#
loop_
_entity.id
_entity.type
_entity.pdbx_description
1 polymer ?
#
loop_
_entity_poly.entity_id
_entity_poly.type
_entity_poly.pdbx_seq_one_letter_code
_entity_poly.pdbx_strand_id
1 'polypeptide(L)'
;KVLALQLIVTPTLAGTLEAANEPNDELMDVEMVNCIMQDALDVNALPRLHEALRIELLRLATLLIEHLGRQLVEHRKELIKFAWNHLKSDDSTSKQWAYVNVCRFVAVYETPPKIILQVYVALLRA
;
A
#
# COMPACT_ATOMS: atom_id res chain seq x y z
N LYS A 1 10.59 -14.26 -7.55
CA LYS A 1 9.77 -13.03 -7.64
C LYS A 1 9.25 -12.60 -6.27
N VAL A 2 8.43 -13.40 -5.58
CA VAL A 2 7.96 -13.10 -4.19
C VAL A 2 9.14 -12.91 -3.21
N LEU A 3 10.11 -13.82 -3.21
CA LEU A 3 11.30 -13.72 -2.34
C LEU A 3 12.16 -12.48 -2.60
N ALA A 4 12.18 -11.95 -3.82
CA ALA A 4 12.95 -10.75 -4.15
C ALA A 4 12.31 -9.49 -3.56
N LEU A 5 10.97 -9.40 -3.58
CA LEU A 5 10.25 -8.34 -2.88
C LEU A 5 10.47 -8.42 -1.37
N GLN A 6 10.34 -9.62 -0.79
CA GLN A 6 10.48 -9.84 0.65
C GLN A 6 11.89 -9.59 1.20
N LEU A 7 12.93 -10.07 0.51
CA LEU A 7 14.28 -10.12 1.06
C LEU A 7 15.16 -8.97 0.60
N ILE A 8 14.81 -8.31 -0.50
CA ILE A 8 15.62 -7.25 -1.08
C ILE A 8 14.83 -5.95 -1.05
N VAL A 9 13.70 -5.86 -1.77
CA VAL A 9 12.99 -4.59 -1.99
C VAL A 9 12.41 -4.01 -0.70
N THR A 10 11.63 -4.77 0.06
CA THR A 10 11.01 -4.27 1.30
C THR A 10 12.03 -3.84 2.36
N PRO A 11 13.06 -4.64 2.71
CA PRO A 11 14.04 -4.24 3.73
C PRO A 11 15.00 -3.15 3.25
N THR A 12 15.36 -3.10 1.95
CA THR A 12 16.18 -1.97 1.46
C THR A 12 15.39 -0.68 1.42
N LEU A 13 14.16 -0.68 0.90
CA LEU A 13 13.31 0.52 0.92
C LEU A 13 13.01 0.96 2.36
N ALA A 14 12.64 0.05 3.25
CA ALA A 14 12.41 0.38 4.65
C ALA A 14 13.66 0.98 5.30
N GLY A 15 14.83 0.35 5.13
CA GLY A 15 16.09 0.86 5.68
C GLY A 15 16.50 2.22 5.09
N THR A 16 16.32 2.44 3.78
CA THR A 16 16.63 3.74 3.16
C THR A 16 15.64 4.83 3.57
N LEU A 17 14.36 4.50 3.72
CA LEU A 17 13.31 5.46 4.05
C LEU A 17 13.25 5.78 5.55
N GLU A 18 13.66 4.85 6.43
CA GLU A 18 13.85 5.09 7.86
C GLU A 18 15.14 5.86 8.16
N ALA A 19 16.23 5.61 7.41
CA ALA A 19 17.48 6.36 7.56
C ALA A 19 17.36 7.79 7.01
N ALA A 20 16.51 8.02 6.01
CA ALA A 20 16.20 9.32 5.46
C ALA A 20 15.11 10.02 6.32
N ASN A 21 15.50 10.57 7.47
CA ASN A 21 14.67 11.47 8.28
C ASN A 21 14.45 12.85 7.62
N GLU A 22 14.88 13.05 6.36
CA GLU A 22 14.64 14.25 5.57
C GLU A 22 13.49 14.01 4.56
N PRO A 23 12.76 15.05 4.14
CA PRO A 23 11.69 14.89 3.16
C PRO A 23 12.26 14.30 1.86
N ASN A 24 11.89 13.04 1.58
CA ASN A 24 12.36 12.20 0.45
C ASN A 24 11.94 12.69 -0.95
N ASP A 25 11.82 14.01 -1.16
CA ASP A 25 11.43 14.61 -2.45
C ASP A 25 12.44 14.37 -3.56
N GLU A 26 13.70 14.04 -3.26
CA GLU A 26 14.72 13.70 -4.27
C GLU A 26 14.80 12.19 -4.61
N LEU A 27 14.11 11.32 -3.87
CA LEU A 27 14.35 9.87 -3.94
C LEU A 27 13.42 9.13 -4.93
N MET A 28 12.26 9.69 -5.25
CA MET A 28 11.35 9.14 -6.26
C MET A 28 10.75 10.23 -7.15
N ASP A 29 11.18 10.23 -8.42
CA ASP A 29 10.56 11.05 -9.45
C ASP A 29 9.13 10.59 -9.76
N VAL A 30 8.33 11.53 -10.25
CA VAL A 30 6.93 11.32 -10.67
C VAL A 30 6.79 10.17 -11.67
N GLU A 31 7.77 9.98 -12.56
CA GLU A 31 7.80 8.88 -13.53
C GLU A 31 7.94 7.51 -12.85
N MET A 32 8.79 7.42 -11.82
CA MET A 32 8.99 6.19 -11.05
C MET A 32 7.74 5.85 -10.24
N VAL A 33 7.10 6.85 -9.63
CA VAL A 33 5.81 6.68 -8.93
C VAL A 33 4.73 6.16 -9.87
N ASN A 34 4.61 6.75 -11.07
CA ASN A 34 3.65 6.30 -12.08
C ASN A 34 3.92 4.86 -12.54
N CYS A 35 5.20 4.51 -12.77
CA CYS A 35 5.60 3.14 -13.11
C CYS A 35 5.21 2.16 -12.00
N ILE A 36 5.49 2.47 -10.73
CA ILE A 36 5.09 1.62 -9.60
C ILE A 36 3.57 1.45 -9.53
N MET A 37 2.81 2.53 -9.71
CA MET A 37 1.34 2.47 -9.69
C MET A 37 0.77 1.63 -10.83
N GLN A 38 1.28 1.82 -12.05
CA GLN A 38 0.77 1.14 -13.25
C GLN A 38 1.27 -0.30 -13.40
N ASP A 39 2.51 -0.59 -13.01
CA ASP A 39 3.11 -1.90 -13.24
C ASP A 39 3.03 -2.82 -12.01
N ALA A 40 3.16 -2.27 -10.80
CA ALA A 40 3.19 -3.05 -9.57
C ALA A 40 1.84 -3.08 -8.84
N LEU A 41 1.09 -1.97 -8.86
CA LEU A 41 -0.17 -1.82 -8.11
C LEU A 41 -1.42 -1.84 -8.99
N ASP A 42 -1.32 -2.31 -10.24
CA ASP A 42 -2.48 -2.43 -11.13
C ASP A 42 -3.49 -3.47 -10.62
N VAL A 43 -4.66 -2.95 -10.27
CA VAL A 43 -5.81 -3.73 -9.79
C VAL A 43 -6.29 -4.72 -10.85
N ASN A 44 -6.08 -4.46 -12.14
CA ASN A 44 -6.49 -5.36 -13.23
C ASN A 44 -5.54 -6.56 -13.37
N ALA A 45 -4.28 -6.42 -12.98
CA ALA A 45 -3.30 -7.49 -12.96
C ALA A 45 -3.47 -8.43 -11.75
N LEU A 46 -4.10 -7.96 -10.65
CA LEU A 46 -4.28 -8.71 -9.40
C LEU A 46 -4.77 -10.16 -9.57
N PRO A 47 -5.82 -10.45 -10.37
CA PRO A 47 -6.33 -11.82 -10.50
C PRO A 47 -5.31 -12.81 -11.05
N ARG A 48 -4.29 -12.34 -11.77
CA ARG A 48 -3.25 -13.16 -12.40
C ARG A 48 -2.05 -13.41 -11.48
N LEU A 49 -1.95 -12.68 -10.36
CA LEU A 49 -0.84 -12.78 -9.42
C LEU A 49 -1.12 -13.85 -8.35
N HIS A 50 -0.07 -14.53 -7.90
CA HIS A 50 -0.15 -15.44 -6.75
C HIS A 50 -0.49 -14.67 -5.46
N GLU A 51 -1.24 -15.29 -4.55
CA GLU A 51 -1.69 -14.65 -3.29
C GLU A 51 -0.53 -14.09 -2.46
N ALA A 52 0.57 -14.83 -2.32
CA ALA A 52 1.76 -14.36 -1.61
C ALA A 52 2.35 -13.08 -2.23
N LEU A 53 2.27 -12.92 -3.56
CA LEU A 53 2.74 -11.73 -4.25
C LEU A 53 1.82 -10.53 -3.98
N ARG A 54 0.50 -10.76 -3.90
CA ARG A 54 -0.48 -9.72 -3.56
C ARG A 54 -0.24 -9.14 -2.16
N ILE A 55 0.06 -10.00 -1.19
CA ILE A 55 0.41 -9.59 0.18
C ILE A 55 1.67 -8.71 0.19
N GLU A 56 2.68 -9.07 -0.58
CA GLU A 56 3.89 -8.24 -0.68
C GLU A 56 3.64 -6.89 -1.35
N LEU A 57 2.76 -6.84 -2.36
CA LEU A 57 2.35 -5.58 -2.98
C LEU A 57 1.55 -4.70 -2.00
N LEU A 58 0.72 -5.29 -1.13
CA LEU A 58 0.06 -4.56 -0.03
C LEU A 58 1.06 -3.99 0.98
N ARG A 59 2.07 -4.77 1.35
CA ARG A 59 3.15 -4.30 2.24
C ARG A 59 3.93 -3.15 1.60
N LEU A 60 4.31 -3.29 0.34
CA LEU A 60 4.98 -2.26 -0.43
C LEU A 60 4.12 -0.99 -0.50
N ALA A 61 2.84 -1.10 -0.86
CA ALA A 61 1.92 0.03 -0.89
C ALA A 61 1.80 0.72 0.48
N THR A 62 1.85 -0.05 1.58
CA THR A 62 1.78 0.51 2.94
C THR A 62 3.02 1.37 3.23
N LEU A 63 4.21 0.85 2.90
CA LEU A 63 5.48 1.56 3.05
C LEU A 63 5.52 2.83 2.19
N LEU A 64 5.06 2.75 0.94
CA LEU A 64 4.99 3.89 0.03
C LEU A 64 4.06 4.98 0.57
N ILE A 65 2.88 4.63 1.07
CA ILE A 65 1.97 5.60 1.70
C ILE A 65 2.62 6.24 2.93
N GLU A 66 3.30 5.45 3.75
CA GLU A 66 3.94 5.89 4.99
C GLU A 66 5.00 6.96 4.76
N HIS A 67 5.89 6.76 3.80
CA HIS A 67 7.05 7.63 3.60
C HIS A 67 6.93 8.61 2.43
N LEU A 68 6.12 8.26 1.41
CA LEU A 68 5.99 9.03 0.16
C LEU A 68 4.57 9.59 -0.03
N GLY A 69 3.81 9.73 1.06
CA GLY A 69 2.41 10.17 1.03
C GLY A 69 2.15 11.41 0.18
N ARG A 70 3.04 12.42 0.21
CA ARG A 70 2.90 13.64 -0.61
C ARG A 70 2.98 13.36 -2.11
N GLN A 71 3.93 12.53 -2.53
CA GLN A 71 4.17 12.20 -3.94
C GLN A 71 3.03 11.32 -4.51
N LEU A 72 2.36 10.57 -3.65
CA LEU A 72 1.28 9.65 -4.02
C LEU A 72 -0.12 10.28 -3.93
N VAL A 73 -0.22 11.56 -3.57
CA VAL A 73 -1.51 12.27 -3.42
C VAL A 73 -2.39 12.15 -4.67
N GLU A 74 -1.80 12.24 -5.86
CA GLU A 74 -2.55 12.16 -7.13
C GLU A 74 -3.14 10.77 -7.36
N HIS A 75 -2.47 9.73 -6.85
CA HIS A 75 -2.86 8.32 -6.98
C HIS A 75 -3.70 7.80 -5.79
N ARG A 76 -4.11 8.66 -4.85
CA ARG A 76 -4.85 8.26 -3.64
C ARG A 76 -6.09 7.41 -3.92
N LYS A 77 -6.78 7.65 -5.04
CA LYS A 77 -7.97 6.88 -5.46
C LYS A 77 -7.62 5.45 -5.87
N GLU A 78 -6.48 5.27 -6.53
CA GLU A 78 -5.99 3.97 -6.99
C GLU A 78 -5.50 3.15 -5.79
N LEU A 79 -4.76 3.78 -4.88
CA LEU A 79 -4.30 3.18 -3.62
C LEU A 79 -5.45 2.65 -2.77
N ILE A 80 -6.46 3.48 -2.50
CA ILE A 80 -7.60 3.02 -1.69
C ILE A 80 -8.40 1.93 -2.40
N LYS A 81 -8.55 2.00 -3.74
CA LYS A 81 -9.22 0.97 -4.53
C LYS A 81 -8.46 -0.35 -4.50
N PHE A 82 -7.13 -0.30 -4.56
CA PHE A 82 -6.25 -1.45 -4.43
C PHE A 82 -6.44 -2.16 -3.08
N ALA A 83 -6.38 -1.41 -1.97
CA ALA A 83 -6.62 -1.98 -0.64
C ALA A 83 -8.05 -2.54 -0.49
N TRP A 84 -9.05 -1.83 -1.00
CA TRP A 84 -10.46 -2.26 -0.92
C TRP A 84 -10.75 -3.53 -1.71
N ASN A 85 -10.01 -3.80 -2.79
CA ASN A 85 -10.10 -5.06 -3.53
C ASN A 85 -9.69 -6.24 -2.63
N HIS A 86 -8.61 -6.07 -1.86
CA HIS A 86 -8.08 -7.10 -0.97
C HIS A 86 -8.91 -7.29 0.31
N LEU A 87 -9.68 -6.29 0.76
CA LEU A 87 -10.64 -6.46 1.87
C LEU A 87 -11.70 -7.53 1.59
N LYS A 88 -11.98 -7.82 0.31
CA LYS A 88 -12.91 -8.86 -0.12
C LYS A 88 -12.25 -10.23 -0.30
N SER A 89 -10.94 -10.37 -0.05
CA SER A 89 -10.23 -11.65 -0.19
C SER A 89 -10.74 -12.67 0.83
N ASP A 90 -10.78 -13.95 0.42
CA ASP A 90 -11.07 -15.08 1.30
C ASP A 90 -9.86 -15.43 2.19
N ASP A 91 -8.65 -14.98 1.80
CA ASP A 91 -7.45 -15.16 2.60
C ASP A 91 -7.39 -14.18 3.79
N SER A 92 -7.27 -14.72 5.00
CA SER A 92 -7.24 -13.95 6.24
C SER A 92 -6.03 -13.02 6.33
N THR A 93 -4.87 -13.44 5.82
CA THR A 93 -3.62 -12.67 5.88
C THR A 93 -3.70 -11.45 4.95
N SER A 94 -4.12 -11.68 3.71
CA SER A 94 -4.38 -10.66 2.69
C SER A 94 -5.38 -9.62 3.20
N LYS A 95 -6.48 -10.07 3.83
CA LYS A 95 -7.49 -9.20 4.44
C LYS A 95 -6.94 -8.35 5.59
N GLN A 96 -6.15 -8.93 6.50
CA GLN A 96 -5.53 -8.19 7.60
C GLN A 96 -4.53 -7.13 7.09
N TRP A 97 -3.68 -7.48 6.13
CA TRP A 97 -2.76 -6.51 5.51
C TRP A 97 -3.49 -5.40 4.75
N ALA A 98 -4.62 -5.72 4.11
CA ALA A 98 -5.48 -4.71 3.50
C ALA A 98 -6.02 -3.71 4.54
N TYR A 99 -6.44 -4.18 5.72
CA TYR A 99 -6.83 -3.28 6.80
C TYR A 99 -5.68 -2.39 7.27
N VAL A 100 -4.47 -2.94 7.46
CA VAL A 100 -3.28 -2.16 7.82
C VAL A 100 -3.00 -1.08 6.78
N ASN A 101 -3.06 -1.43 5.49
CA ASN A 101 -2.86 -0.48 4.40
C ASN A 101 -3.90 0.65 4.42
N VAL A 102 -5.18 0.34 4.65
CA VAL A 102 -6.24 1.34 4.79
C VAL A 102 -6.02 2.22 6.02
N CYS A 103 -5.61 1.66 7.16
CA CYS A 103 -5.27 2.45 8.35
C CYS A 103 -4.13 3.43 8.07
N ARG A 104 -3.09 2.99 7.35
CA ARG A 104 -1.98 3.86 6.95
C ARG A 104 -2.44 4.96 6.00
N PHE A 105 -3.31 4.62 5.03
CA PHE A 105 -3.93 5.59 4.14
C PHE A 105 -4.70 6.68 4.91
N VAL A 106 -5.52 6.28 5.88
CA VAL A 106 -6.30 7.21 6.71
C VAL A 106 -5.40 8.11 7.57
N ALA A 107 -4.26 7.60 8.03
CA ALA A 107 -3.31 8.38 8.82
C ALA A 107 -2.59 9.47 8.00
N VAL A 108 -2.41 9.24 6.70
CA VAL A 108 -1.64 10.13 5.82
C VAL A 108 -2.55 11.10 5.04
N TYR A 109 -3.76 10.67 4.67
CA TYR A 109 -4.68 11.46 3.85
C TYR A 109 -5.96 11.81 4.59
N GLU A 110 -6.45 13.03 4.40
CA GLU A 110 -7.78 13.43 4.85
C GLU A 110 -8.85 12.51 4.25
N THR A 111 -9.49 11.74 5.13
CA THR A 111 -10.45 10.71 4.75
C THR A 111 -11.81 11.01 5.43
N PRO A 112 -12.94 10.95 4.69
CA PRO A 112 -14.25 11.21 5.26
C PRO A 112 -14.55 10.33 6.48
N PRO A 113 -15.11 10.88 7.59
CA PRO A 113 -15.36 10.14 8.83
C PRO A 113 -16.19 8.85 8.65
N LYS A 114 -17.08 8.82 7.66
CA LYS A 114 -17.89 7.65 7.32
C LYS A 114 -17.04 6.44 6.92
N ILE A 115 -15.98 6.65 6.14
CA ILE A 115 -15.08 5.58 5.69
C ILE A 115 -14.26 5.09 6.88
N ILE A 116 -13.73 6.01 7.69
CA ILE A 116 -12.97 5.68 8.91
C ILE A 116 -13.80 4.82 9.85
N LEU A 117 -15.05 5.23 10.11
CA LEU A 117 -15.96 4.48 10.99
C LEU A 117 -16.29 3.09 10.41
N GLN A 118 -16.51 2.99 9.10
CA GLN A 118 -16.77 1.70 8.45
C GLN A 118 -15.61 0.72 8.63
N VAL A 119 -14.37 1.18 8.44
CA VAL A 119 -13.15 0.38 8.60
C VAL A 119 -12.96 -0.01 10.07
N TYR A 120 -13.14 0.95 10.99
CA TYR A 120 -13.02 0.72 12.43
C TYR A 120 -14.01 -0.33 12.93
N VAL A 121 -15.28 -0.22 12.55
CA VAL A 121 -16.33 -1.20 12.92
C VAL A 121 -16.02 -2.57 12.34
N ALA A 122 -15.50 -2.64 11.10
CA ALA A 122 -15.11 -3.91 10.50
C ALA A 122 -13.94 -4.56 11.24
N LEU A 123 -12.94 -3.78 11.66
CA LEU A 123 -11.82 -4.25 12.47
C LEU A 123 -12.24 -4.78 13.85
N LEU A 124 -13.25 -4.16 14.48
CA LEU A 124 -13.78 -4.63 15.77
C LEU A 124 -14.61 -5.92 15.67
N ARG A 125 -15.07 -6.28 14.47
CA ARG A 125 -15.90 -7.46 14.22
C ARG A 125 -15.13 -8.65 13.64
N ALA A 126 -13.90 -8.41 13.17
CA ALA A 126 -13.00 -9.42 12.63
C ALA A 126 -12.38 -10.23 13.77
#